data_AF-A0A528AZ65-F1
#
_entry.id   AF-A0A528AZ65-F1
#
_cell.length_a   1.000
_cell.length_b   1.000
_cell.length_c   1.000
_cell.angle_alpha   90.00
_cell.angle_beta   90.00
_cell.angle_gamma   90.00
#
_symmetry.space_group_name_H-M   'P 1'
#
loop_
_entity.id
_entity.type
_entity.pdbx_description
1 polymer ?
#
loop_
_entity_poly.entity_id
_entity_poly.type
_entity_poly.pdbx_seq_one_letter_code
_entity_poly.pdbx_strand_id
1 'polypeptide(L)'
;ALTVNQLGQLPAVTISYNLPQGVALGDSVSRIDALKEKIGMPATISTTFSGTAKTFQDSLANQGLLIAGAILTIYIVLGILYESFIHPLTILTGLPSAVLGALVALRLAGMDLSVIAVIGILMLIGIVKKN
;
A
#
# COMPACT_ATOMS: atom_id res chain seq x y z
N ALA A 1 -4.19 -31.90 -26.64
CA ALA A 1 -5.06 -31.97 -25.46
C ALA A 1 -5.60 -30.57 -25.19
N LEU A 2 -6.91 -30.40 -25.02
CA LEU A 2 -7.52 -29.11 -24.65
C LEU A 2 -7.29 -28.89 -23.15
N THR A 3 -6.41 -27.97 -22.81
CA THR A 3 -6.17 -27.55 -21.41
C THR A 3 -7.27 -26.59 -21.00
N VAL A 4 -8.24 -27.08 -20.21
CA VAL A 4 -9.28 -26.23 -19.60
C VAL A 4 -8.69 -25.63 -18.34
N ASN A 5 -8.46 -24.31 -18.34
CA ASN A 5 -8.00 -23.61 -17.15
C ASN A 5 -9.20 -23.33 -16.24
N GLN A 6 -9.07 -23.62 -14.95
CA GLN A 6 -10.14 -23.43 -13.98
C GLN A 6 -9.64 -22.64 -12.78
N LEU A 7 -10.48 -21.72 -12.29
CA LEU A 7 -10.21 -20.95 -11.07
C LEU A 7 -11.42 -21.08 -10.15
N GLY A 8 -11.24 -21.75 -9.01
CA GLY A 8 -12.33 -22.00 -8.06
C GLY A 8 -13.49 -22.80 -8.64
N GLN A 9 -13.22 -23.86 -9.41
CA GLN A 9 -14.20 -24.73 -10.09
C GLN A 9 -14.97 -24.08 -11.27
N LEU A 10 -14.67 -22.81 -11.59
CA LEU A 10 -15.25 -22.13 -12.76
C LEU A 10 -14.24 -22.12 -13.93
N PRO A 11 -14.68 -22.30 -15.18
CA PRO A 11 -13.84 -22.09 -16.35
C PRO A 11 -13.28 -20.67 -16.35
N ALA A 12 -11.97 -20.55 -16.53
CA ALA A 12 -11.28 -19.28 -16.47
C ALA A 12 -10.30 -19.12 -17.62
N VAL A 13 -10.10 -17.87 -18.05
CA VAL A 13 -9.04 -17.50 -18.98
C VAL A 13 -8.01 -16.67 -18.21
N THR A 14 -6.75 -17.11 -18.23
CA THR A 14 -5.67 -16.38 -17.59
C THR A 14 -5.00 -15.46 -18.60
N ILE A 15 -4.98 -14.17 -18.28
CA ILE A 15 -4.28 -13.15 -19.06
C ILE A 15 -3.08 -12.71 -18.24
N SER A 16 -1.88 -12.99 -18.76
CA SER A 16 -0.61 -12.59 -18.14
C SER A 16 -0.01 -11.41 -18.88
N TYR A 17 0.57 -10.48 -18.14
CA TYR A 17 1.26 -9.31 -18.68
C TYR A 17 2.45 -8.94 -17.79
N ASN A 18 3.42 -8.23 -18.37
CA ASN A 18 4.54 -7.64 -17.64
C ASN A 18 4.34 -6.13 -17.54
N LEU A 19 4.79 -5.55 -16.42
CA LEU A 19 4.78 -4.11 -16.22
C LEU A 19 5.92 -3.47 -17.04
N PRO A 20 5.65 -2.35 -17.74
CA PRO A 20 6.71 -1.52 -18.31
C PRO A 20 7.62 -0.95 -17.21
N GLN A 21 8.86 -0.64 -17.56
CA GLN A 21 9.80 -0.02 -16.61
C GLN A 21 9.25 1.32 -16.11
N GLY A 22 9.27 1.53 -14.80
CA GLY A 22 8.77 2.75 -14.15
C GLY A 22 7.25 2.82 -13.93
N VAL A 23 6.49 1.77 -14.26
CA VAL A 23 5.05 1.71 -14.00
C VAL A 23 4.78 0.94 -12.71
N ALA A 24 4.09 1.58 -11.76
CA ALA A 24 3.70 0.91 -10.52
C ALA A 24 2.62 -0.14 -10.78
N LEU A 25 2.67 -1.24 -10.02
CA LEU A 25 1.67 -2.30 -10.11
C LEU A 25 0.24 -1.80 -9.84
N GLY A 26 0.07 -0.85 -8.90
CA GLY A 26 -1.21 -0.23 -8.61
C GLY A 26 -1.82 0.51 -9.80
N ASP A 27 -1.02 1.29 -10.53
CA ASP A 27 -1.47 2.02 -11.72
C ASP A 27 -1.98 1.06 -12.81
N SER A 28 -1.30 -0.08 -12.97
CA SER A 28 -1.70 -1.11 -13.92
C SER A 28 -3.02 -1.77 -13.53
N VAL A 29 -3.22 -2.09 -12.25
CA VAL A 29 -4.48 -2.63 -11.72
C VAL A 29 -5.63 -1.66 -11.99
N SER A 30 -5.47 -0.39 -11.60
CA SER A 30 -6.50 0.64 -11.83
C SER A 30 -6.81 0.85 -13.31
N ARG A 31 -5.80 0.78 -14.17
CA ARG A 31 -5.99 0.92 -15.62
C ARG A 31 -6.70 -0.27 -16.25
N ILE A 32 -6.44 -1.47 -15.76
CA ILE A 32 -7.17 -2.68 -16.16
C ILE A 32 -8.64 -2.58 -15.75
N ASP A 33 -8.93 -2.10 -14.53
CA ASP A 33 -10.32 -1.91 -14.09
C ASP A 33 -11.05 -0.85 -14.93
N ALA A 34 -10.40 0.27 -15.25
CA ALA A 34 -10.96 1.27 -16.16
C ALA A 34 -11.20 0.73 -17.58
N LEU A 35 -10.34 -0.16 -18.07
CA LEU A 35 -10.53 -0.83 -19.37
C LEU A 35 -11.72 -1.79 -19.35
N LYS A 36 -11.93 -2.54 -18.25
CA LYS A 36 -13.10 -3.43 -18.09
C LYS A 36 -14.41 -2.66 -18.17
N GLU A 37 -14.45 -1.49 -17.54
CA GLU A 37 -15.61 -0.60 -17.59
C GLU A 37 -15.82 -0.06 -19.02
N LYS A 38 -14.74 0.35 -19.69
CA LYS A 38 -14.80 0.90 -21.05
C LYS A 38 -15.24 -0.10 -22.12
N ILE A 39 -14.88 -1.38 -22.00
CA ILE A 39 -15.30 -2.43 -22.93
C ILE A 39 -16.73 -2.92 -22.68
N GLY A 40 -17.42 -2.39 -21.64
CA GLY A 40 -18.77 -2.80 -21.29
C GLY A 40 -18.84 -4.26 -20.90
N MET A 41 -17.86 -4.73 -20.12
CA MET A 41 -17.78 -6.15 -19.76
C MET A 41 -19.08 -6.60 -19.06
N PRO A 42 -19.77 -7.65 -19.57
CA PRO A 42 -21.00 -8.10 -18.96
C PRO A 42 -20.78 -8.54 -17.51
N ALA A 43 -21.73 -8.22 -16.62
CA ALA A 43 -21.68 -8.55 -15.19
C ALA A 43 -21.66 -10.07 -14.89
N THR A 44 -21.89 -10.90 -15.90
CA THR A 44 -21.73 -12.36 -15.83
C THR A 44 -20.27 -12.81 -15.84
N ILE A 45 -19.31 -11.93 -16.18
CA ILE A 45 -17.88 -12.24 -16.20
C ILE A 45 -17.21 -11.68 -14.95
N SER A 46 -16.82 -12.57 -14.03
CA SER A 46 -16.04 -12.21 -12.85
C SER A 46 -14.55 -12.18 -13.17
N THR A 47 -13.90 -11.04 -12.92
CA THR A 47 -12.44 -10.93 -13.01
C THR A 47 -11.80 -10.98 -11.64
N THR A 48 -10.73 -11.73 -11.50
CA THR A 48 -9.90 -11.72 -10.30
C THR A 48 -8.44 -11.55 -10.70
N PHE A 49 -7.70 -10.80 -9.90
CA PHE A 49 -6.25 -10.72 -10.03
C PHE A 49 -5.62 -11.95 -9.39
N SER A 50 -4.47 -12.39 -9.91
CA SER A 50 -3.72 -13.54 -9.39
C SER A 50 -2.24 -13.18 -9.24
N GLY A 51 -1.51 -13.98 -8.46
CA GLY A 51 -0.08 -13.77 -8.17
C GLY A 51 0.19 -12.46 -7.44
N THR A 52 1.19 -11.71 -7.91
CA THR A 52 1.68 -10.47 -7.29
C THR A 52 0.62 -9.38 -7.18
N ALA A 53 -0.24 -9.24 -8.19
CA ALA A 53 -1.34 -8.27 -8.20
C ALA A 53 -2.38 -8.56 -7.10
N LYS A 54 -2.66 -9.85 -6.83
CA LYS A 54 -3.55 -10.25 -5.74
C LYS A 54 -2.93 -9.93 -4.38
N THR A 55 -1.68 -10.35 -4.15
CA THR A 55 -0.97 -10.06 -2.90
C THR A 55 -0.88 -8.56 -2.63
N PHE A 56 -0.71 -7.75 -3.67
CA PHE A 56 -0.73 -6.29 -3.55
C PHE A 56 -2.10 -5.76 -3.10
N GLN A 57 -3.20 -6.22 -3.70
CA GLN A 57 -4.56 -5.84 -3.26
C GLN A 57 -4.86 -6.29 -1.84
N ASP A 58 -4.53 -7.52 -1.49
CA ASP A 58 -4.72 -8.07 -0.14
C ASP A 58 -3.91 -7.25 0.88
N SER A 59 -2.69 -6.84 0.52
CA SER A 59 -1.84 -5.99 1.36
C SER A 59 -2.48 -4.60 1.55
N LEU A 60 -2.92 -3.95 0.48
CA LEU A 60 -3.57 -2.63 0.56
C LEU A 60 -4.82 -2.64 1.43
N ALA A 61 -5.65 -3.68 1.31
CA ALA A 61 -6.87 -3.83 2.12
C ALA A 61 -6.57 -3.93 3.62
N ASN A 62 -5.51 -4.66 3.99
CA ASN A 62 -5.12 -4.83 5.39
C ASN A 62 -4.27 -3.68 5.92
N GLN A 63 -3.53 -2.97 5.06
CA GLN A 63 -2.57 -1.95 5.45
C GLN A 63 -3.22 -0.77 6.17
N GLY A 64 -4.43 -0.36 5.78
CA GLY A 64 -5.18 0.69 6.48
C GLY A 64 -5.50 0.33 7.93
N LEU A 65 -5.96 -0.91 8.18
CA LEU A 65 -6.27 -1.40 9.52
C LEU A 65 -5.01 -1.55 10.39
N LEU A 66 -3.91 -2.02 9.80
CA LEU A 66 -2.62 -2.11 10.48
C LEU A 66 -2.05 -0.73 10.83
N ILE A 67 -2.13 0.25 9.93
CA ILE A 67 -1.71 1.63 10.20
C ILE A 67 -2.55 2.24 11.33
N ALA A 68 -3.87 2.05 11.30
CA ALA A 68 -4.77 2.51 12.35
C ALA A 68 -4.43 1.86 13.71
N GLY A 69 -4.19 0.55 13.71
CA GLY A 69 -3.75 -0.19 14.89
C GLY A 69 -2.42 0.32 15.44
N ALA A 70 -1.42 0.56 14.58
CA ALA A 70 -0.12 1.09 14.97
C ALA A 70 -0.22 2.50 15.59
N ILE A 71 -1.00 3.39 14.98
CA ILE A 71 -1.30 4.74 15.51
C ILE A 71 -1.94 4.63 16.89
N LEU A 72 -2.94 3.76 17.04
CA LEU A 72 -3.63 3.55 18.32
C LEU A 72 -2.68 3.00 19.39
N THR A 73 -1.83 2.02 19.06
CA THR A 73 -0.84 1.47 19.98
C THR A 73 0.15 2.55 20.42
N ILE A 74 0.68 3.35 19.50
CA ILE A 74 1.59 4.46 19.82
C ILE A 74 0.90 5.47 20.74
N TYR A 75 -0.37 5.82 20.46
CA TYR A 75 -1.17 6.71 21.30
C TYR A 75 -1.31 6.19 22.74
N ILE A 76 -1.65 4.91 22.92
CA ILE A 76 -1.77 4.28 24.24
C ILE A 76 -0.44 4.26 24.97
N VAL A 77 0.64 3.82 24.30
CA VAL A 77 1.98 3.76 24.91
C VAL A 77 2.43 5.14 25.36
N LEU A 78 2.26 6.18 24.53
CA LEU A 78 2.60 7.55 24.93
C LEU A 78 1.67 8.09 26.03
N GLY A 79 0.37 7.79 25.99
CA GLY A 79 -0.57 8.22 27.03
C GLY A 79 -0.21 7.67 28.41
N ILE A 80 0.25 6.41 28.47
CA ILE A 80 0.76 5.79 29.70
C ILE A 80 2.10 6.43 30.11
N LEU A 81 3.00 6.70 29.17
CA LEU A 81 4.35 7.20 29.45
C LEU A 81 4.39 8.66 29.91
N TYR A 82 3.46 9.50 29.43
CA TYR A 82 3.46 10.94 29.66
C TYR A 82 2.36 11.41 30.64
N GLU A 83 1.60 10.49 31.25
CA GLU A 83 0.46 10.76 32.16
C GLU A 83 -0.59 11.76 31.61
N SER A 84 -0.56 12.06 30.31
CA SER A 84 -1.40 13.07 29.67
C SER A 84 -1.78 12.62 28.26
N PHE A 85 -3.07 12.66 27.96
CA PHE A 85 -3.65 12.27 26.68
C PHE A 85 -3.51 13.34 25.59
N ILE A 86 -3.05 14.55 25.93
CA ILE A 86 -2.96 15.68 25.00
C ILE A 86 -1.60 15.73 24.28
N HIS A 87 -0.50 15.44 24.97
CA HIS A 87 0.83 15.43 24.37
C HIS A 87 1.04 14.41 23.23
N PRO A 88 0.48 13.18 23.28
CA PRO A 88 0.63 12.18 22.23
C PRO A 88 0.03 12.60 20.88
N LEU A 89 -1.10 13.32 20.89
CA LEU A 89 -1.77 13.79 19.68
C LEU A 89 -0.91 14.75 18.88
N THR A 90 -0.23 15.67 19.57
CA THR A 90 0.62 16.68 18.95
C THR A 90 1.83 16.03 18.23
N ILE A 91 2.49 15.07 18.89
CA ILE A 91 3.62 14.33 18.30
C ILE A 91 3.14 13.47 17.12
N LEU A 92 1.96 12.85 17.22
CA LEU A 92 1.41 12.05 16.15
C LEU A 92 1.12 12.85 14.88
N THR A 93 0.76 14.13 15.00
CA THR A 93 0.49 15.00 13.85
C THR A 93 1.76 15.38 13.07
N GLY A 94 2.94 15.31 13.70
CA GLY A 94 4.22 15.53 13.03
C GLY A 94 4.70 14.35 12.18
N LEU A 95 4.29 13.12 12.54
CA LEU A 95 4.61 11.89 11.79
C LEU A 95 4.21 11.92 10.31
N PRO A 96 2.94 12.23 9.94
CA PRO A 96 2.55 12.26 8.53
C PRO A 96 3.37 13.30 7.74
N SER A 97 3.73 14.43 8.34
CA SER A 97 4.59 15.43 7.71
C SER A 97 6.01 14.91 7.48
N ALA A 98 6.59 14.16 8.43
CA ALA A 98 7.92 13.56 8.28
C ALA A 98 7.96 12.52 7.16
N VAL A 99 6.93 11.67 7.09
CA VAL A 99 6.78 10.68 6.02
C VAL A 99 6.61 11.36 4.66
N LEU A 100 5.75 12.38 4.56
CA LEU A 100 5.58 13.15 3.32
C LEU A 100 6.89 13.80 2.88
N GLY A 101 7.64 14.43 3.79
CA GLY A 101 8.94 15.03 3.49
C GLY A 101 9.95 14.01 2.95
N ALA A 102 10.01 12.83 3.57
CA ALA A 102 10.91 11.76 3.12
C ALA A 102 10.52 11.19 1.75
N LEU A 103 9.22 11.02 1.48
CA LEU A 103 8.73 10.58 0.17
C LEU A 103 9.03 11.61 -0.94
N VAL A 104 8.85 12.89 -0.66
CA VAL A 104 9.20 13.97 -1.59
C VAL A 104 10.72 14.00 -1.84
N ALA A 105 11.53 13.85 -0.80
CA ALA A 105 12.99 13.80 -0.93
C ALA A 105 13.46 12.60 -1.79
N LEU A 106 12.87 11.41 -1.59
CA LEU A 106 13.15 10.23 -2.42
C LEU A 106 12.78 10.47 -3.88
N ARG A 107 11.61 11.06 -4.13
CA ARG A 107 11.15 11.38 -5.48
C ARG A 107 12.05 12.39 -6.18
N LEU A 108 12.49 13.44 -5.47
CA LEU A 108 13.42 14.44 -6.01
C LEU A 108 14.81 13.85 -6.27
N ALA A 109 15.25 12.91 -5.45
CA ALA A 109 16.51 12.20 -5.63
C ALA A 109 16.45 11.10 -6.70
N GLY A 110 15.27 10.84 -7.30
CA GLY A 110 15.08 9.75 -8.26
C GLY A 110 15.31 8.36 -7.66
N MET A 111 15.18 8.22 -6.35
CA MET A 111 15.38 6.96 -5.63
C MET A 111 14.04 6.26 -5.40
N ASP A 112 14.01 4.96 -5.66
CA ASP A 112 12.86 4.12 -5.34
C ASP A 112 12.75 3.87 -3.82
N LEU A 113 11.54 3.52 -3.38
CA LEU A 113 11.27 3.10 -2.01
C LEU A 113 11.87 1.70 -1.76
N SER A 114 13.18 1.65 -1.55
CA SER A 114 13.94 0.45 -1.20
C SER A 114 13.94 0.17 0.30
N VAL A 115 14.43 -1.00 0.71
CA VAL A 115 14.63 -1.34 2.14
C VAL A 115 15.49 -0.30 2.85
N ILE A 116 16.53 0.22 2.17
CA ILE A 116 17.42 1.26 2.71
C ILE A 116 16.64 2.57 2.93
N ALA A 117 15.78 2.95 1.97
CA ALA A 117 14.93 4.12 2.10
C ALA A 117 13.96 4.00 3.28
N VAL A 118 13.38 2.81 3.51
CA VAL A 118 12.49 2.56 4.65
C VAL A 118 13.22 2.71 5.99
N ILE A 119 14.45 2.20 6.11
CA ILE A 119 15.26 2.39 7.32
C ILE A 119 15.52 3.88 7.56
N GLY A 120 15.84 4.65 6.52
CA GLY A 120 16.01 6.10 6.60
C GLY A 120 14.75 6.83 7.10
N ILE A 121 13.58 6.46 6.60
CA ILE A 121 12.29 7.00 7.04
C ILE A 121 12.04 6.69 8.52
N LEU A 122 12.32 5.47 8.97
CA LEU A 122 12.17 5.08 10.38
C LEU A 122 13.11 5.87 11.29
N MET A 123 14.35 6.13 10.85
CA MET A 123 15.29 6.98 11.59
C MET A 123 14.80 8.44 11.67
N LEU A 124 14.28 9.00 10.58
CA LEU A 124 13.71 10.36 10.56
C LEU A 124 12.54 10.49 11.54
N ILE A 125 11.65 9.50 11.59
CA ILE A 125 10.55 9.44 12.56
C ILE A 125 11.08 9.48 14.00
N GLY A 126 12.12 8.71 14.30
CA GLY A 126 12.76 8.68 15.61
C GLY A 126 13.36 10.03 16.02
N ILE A 127 13.95 10.76 15.07
CA ILE A 127 14.51 12.10 15.29
C ILE A 127 13.40 13.11 15.58
N VAL A 128 12.28 13.08 14.84
CA VAL A 128 11.17 14.02 15.03
C VAL A 128 10.48 13.79 16.39
N LYS A 129 10.37 12.54 16.86
CA LYS A 129 9.82 12.24 18.20
C LYS A 129 10.74 12.69 19.35
N LYS A 130 12.03 12.91 19.09
CA LYS A 130 12.99 13.40 20.11
C LYS A 130 12.83 14.91 20.37
N ASN A 131 12.39 15.66 19.37
CA ASN A 131 12.09 17.10 19.47
C ASN A 131 10.66 17.32 19.96
#